data_AF-A0A0Q7ZEX5-F1
#
_entry.id   AF-A0A0Q7ZEX5-F1
#
_cell.length_a   1.000
_cell.length_b   1.000
_cell.length_c   1.000
_cell.angle_alpha   90.00
_cell.angle_beta   90.00
_cell.angle_gamma   90.00
#
_symmetry.space_group_name_H-M   'P 1'
#
loop_
_entity.id
_entity.type
_entity.pdbx_description
1 polymer ?
#
loop_
_entity_poly.entity_id
_entity_poly.type
_entity_poly.pdbx_seq_one_letter_code
_entity_poly.pdbx_strand_id
1 'polypeptide(L)'
;MAARSWREGRIDDLLAAVSELGMTMSRAAAGELLDERVQFVANQMRVTPATARTYLTEEALAGMAREIVFGFVEETPGADLMSAPRTSAVPVRFLGRVVAGLGEVQRILMVERDDLEHTRDRVAQIAHTQSHLGLLLTDQVATIDFYDEPSVQMPPALLLRVARSLETGADLVEAGLVGYEADPQESEGLPSAFRRDVDLLRTMAEQEKRP
;
A
#
# COMPACT_ATOMS: atom_id res chain seq x y z
N MET A 1 36.01 5.63 2.60
CA MET A 1 34.68 5.08 2.32
C MET A 1 34.78 3.57 2.47
N ALA A 2 34.14 2.99 3.49
CA ALA A 2 34.08 1.54 3.63
C ALA A 2 33.36 0.94 2.40
N ALA A 3 33.86 -0.17 1.85
CA ALA A 3 33.18 -0.85 0.76
C ALA A 3 31.77 -1.24 1.23
N ARG A 4 30.74 -0.77 0.52
CA ARG A 4 29.34 -1.10 0.81
C ARG A 4 29.20 -2.63 0.75
N SER A 5 28.56 -3.24 1.75
CA SER A 5 28.42 -4.69 1.78
C SER A 5 27.57 -5.16 0.59
N TRP A 6 27.78 -6.40 0.13
CA TRP A 6 26.97 -6.99 -0.95
C TRP A 6 25.46 -6.85 -0.68
N ARG A 7 25.05 -7.06 0.58
CA ARG A 7 23.65 -6.99 1.00
C ARG A 7 23.09 -5.57 0.83
N GLU A 8 23.88 -4.59 1.24
CA GLU A 8 23.50 -3.18 1.16
C GLU A 8 23.32 -2.72 -0.29
N GLY A 9 24.21 -3.14 -1.19
CA GLY A 9 24.05 -2.85 -2.62
C GLY A 9 22.81 -3.51 -3.22
N ARG A 10 22.54 -4.78 -2.89
CA ARG A 10 21.39 -5.52 -3.41
C ARG A 10 20.05 -5.01 -2.88
N ILE A 11 20.03 -4.48 -1.67
CA ILE A 11 18.86 -3.76 -1.14
C ILE A 11 18.57 -2.53 -2.00
N ASP A 12 19.58 -1.71 -2.28
CA ASP A 12 19.40 -0.51 -3.09
C ASP A 12 18.90 -0.86 -4.51
N ASP A 13 19.46 -1.91 -5.13
CA ASP A 13 19.04 -2.40 -6.44
C ASP A 13 17.56 -2.85 -6.45
N LEU A 14 17.13 -3.58 -5.41
CA LEU A 14 15.74 -4.04 -5.30
C LEU A 14 14.77 -2.89 -5.05
N LEU A 15 15.13 -1.94 -4.20
CA LEU A 15 14.34 -0.73 -3.95
C LEU A 15 14.17 0.08 -5.23
N ALA A 16 15.23 0.25 -6.01
CA ALA A 16 15.18 0.91 -7.31
C ALA A 16 14.24 0.17 -8.29
N ALA A 17 14.37 -1.15 -8.42
CA ALA A 17 13.52 -1.95 -9.31
C ALA A 17 12.03 -1.90 -8.94
N VAL A 18 11.69 -1.87 -7.64
CA VAL A 18 10.30 -1.71 -7.19
C VAL A 18 9.80 -0.27 -7.42
N SER A 19 10.65 0.73 -7.22
CA SER A 19 10.33 2.13 -7.50
C SER A 19 10.07 2.40 -8.99
N GLU A 20 10.82 1.77 -9.90
CA GLU A 20 10.59 1.88 -11.35
C GLU A 20 9.21 1.35 -11.76
N LEU A 21 8.65 0.42 -10.98
CA LEU A 21 7.32 -0.14 -11.18
C LEU A 21 6.22 0.63 -10.41
N GLY A 22 6.56 1.79 -9.83
CA GLY A 22 5.59 2.70 -9.20
C GLY A 22 5.20 2.31 -7.77
N MET A 23 6.01 1.53 -7.07
CA MET A 23 5.79 1.10 -5.68
C MET A 23 6.97 1.50 -4.79
N THR A 24 6.76 1.51 -3.48
CA THR A 24 7.81 1.77 -2.49
C THR A 24 7.87 0.63 -1.48
N MET A 25 9.05 0.38 -0.92
CA MET A 25 9.30 -0.67 0.07
C MET A 25 10.31 -0.17 1.10
N SER A 26 10.21 -0.62 2.34
CA SER A 26 11.17 -0.25 3.38
C SER A 26 12.49 -0.98 3.16
N ARG A 27 13.57 -0.35 3.61
CA ARG A 27 14.90 -0.94 3.50
C ARG A 27 15.02 -2.22 4.33
N ALA A 28 14.32 -2.29 5.46
CA ALA A 28 14.24 -3.47 6.31
C ALA A 28 13.54 -4.64 5.58
N ALA A 29 12.36 -4.40 5.00
CA ALA A 29 11.60 -5.41 4.27
C ALA A 29 12.37 -5.94 3.05
N ALA A 30 13.01 -5.04 2.29
CA ALA A 30 13.88 -5.46 1.18
C ALA A 30 15.02 -6.36 1.66
N GLY A 31 15.63 -6.03 2.81
CA GLY A 31 16.67 -6.85 3.41
C GLY A 31 16.19 -8.24 3.85
N GLU A 32 15.04 -8.32 4.51
CA GLU A 32 14.43 -9.59 4.94
C GLU A 32 14.08 -10.46 3.73
N LEU A 33 13.43 -9.90 2.71
CA LEU A 33 13.08 -10.62 1.49
C LEU A 33 14.31 -11.17 0.76
N LEU A 34 15.39 -10.39 0.72
CA LEU A 34 16.66 -10.84 0.15
C LEU A 34 17.27 -11.99 0.95
N ASP A 35 17.26 -11.90 2.28
CA ASP A 35 17.79 -12.95 3.15
C ASP A 35 16.97 -14.25 3.02
N GLU A 36 15.64 -14.15 2.98
CA GLU A 36 14.73 -15.26 2.72
C GLU A 36 15.00 -15.90 1.35
N ARG A 37 15.16 -15.08 0.31
CA ARG A 37 15.43 -15.57 -1.05
C ARG A 37 16.79 -16.27 -1.13
N VAL A 38 17.81 -15.74 -0.47
CA VAL A 38 19.13 -16.40 -0.38
C VAL A 38 19.00 -17.77 0.26
N GLN A 39 18.27 -17.88 1.39
CA GLN A 39 18.09 -19.16 2.08
C GLN A 39 17.27 -20.15 1.24
N PHE A 40 16.20 -19.67 0.59
CA PHE A 40 15.40 -20.47 -0.32
C PHE A 40 16.25 -21.08 -1.44
N VAL A 41 17.05 -20.26 -2.14
CA VAL A 41 17.93 -20.72 -3.21
C VAL A 41 19.01 -21.67 -2.68
N ALA A 42 19.62 -21.36 -1.53
CA ALA A 42 20.63 -22.22 -0.90
C ALA A 42 20.07 -23.63 -0.63
N ASN A 43 18.86 -23.70 -0.06
CA ASN A 43 18.18 -24.95 0.25
C ASN A 43 17.77 -25.72 -1.01
N GLN A 44 17.18 -25.03 -1.99
CA GLN A 44 16.72 -25.65 -3.24
C GLN A 44 17.89 -26.21 -4.07
N MET A 45 18.99 -25.46 -4.14
CA MET A 45 20.17 -25.82 -4.93
C MET A 45 21.18 -26.68 -4.14
N ARG A 46 20.96 -26.89 -2.84
CA ARG A 46 21.87 -27.57 -1.90
C ARG A 46 23.28 -26.98 -1.90
N VAL A 47 23.36 -25.64 -1.90
CA VAL A 47 24.60 -24.88 -1.84
C VAL A 47 24.66 -24.02 -0.60
N THR A 48 25.82 -23.43 -0.31
CA THR A 48 25.95 -22.49 0.82
C THR A 48 25.22 -21.18 0.52
N PRO A 49 24.77 -20.42 1.54
CA PRO A 49 24.23 -19.08 1.35
C PRO A 49 25.18 -18.15 0.59
N ALA A 50 26.50 -18.28 0.81
CA ALA A 50 27.50 -17.49 0.09
C ALA A 50 27.47 -17.78 -1.43
N THR A 51 27.32 -19.04 -1.82
CA THR A 51 27.12 -19.44 -3.22
C THR A 51 25.75 -19.00 -3.73
N ALA A 52 24.69 -19.11 -2.93
CA ALA A 52 23.35 -18.71 -3.34
C ALA A 52 23.26 -17.21 -3.73
N ARG A 53 24.02 -16.35 -3.04
CA ARG A 53 24.12 -14.91 -3.35
C ARG A 53 24.58 -14.61 -4.79
N THR A 54 25.34 -15.50 -5.44
CA THR A 54 25.78 -15.28 -6.82
C THR A 54 24.65 -15.45 -7.84
N TYR A 55 23.53 -16.08 -7.46
CA TYR A 55 22.34 -16.24 -8.30
C TYR A 55 21.37 -15.06 -8.19
N LEU A 56 21.55 -14.16 -7.22
CA LEU A 56 20.83 -12.88 -7.17
C LEU A 56 21.50 -11.90 -8.14
N THR A 57 21.29 -12.15 -9.43
CA THR A 57 21.65 -11.25 -10.52
C THR A 57 20.68 -10.06 -10.57
N GLU A 58 21.03 -9.02 -11.33
CA GLU A 58 20.12 -7.88 -11.59
C GLU A 58 18.81 -8.36 -12.23
N GLU A 59 18.88 -9.32 -13.16
CA GLU A 59 17.70 -9.92 -13.78
C GLU A 59 16.81 -10.65 -12.74
N ALA A 60 17.43 -11.37 -11.80
CA ALA A 60 16.69 -12.04 -10.73
C ALA A 60 16.00 -11.04 -9.80
N LEU A 61 16.67 -9.92 -9.46
CA LEU A 61 16.07 -8.84 -8.68
C LEU A 61 14.92 -8.16 -9.43
N ALA A 62 15.09 -7.89 -10.72
CA ALA A 62 14.01 -7.36 -11.55
C ALA A 62 12.82 -8.33 -11.64
N GLY A 63 13.09 -9.65 -11.64
CA GLY A 63 12.07 -10.69 -11.52
C GLY A 63 11.32 -10.62 -10.19
N MET A 64 12.04 -10.50 -9.07
CA MET A 64 11.43 -10.34 -7.75
C MET A 64 10.58 -9.08 -7.65
N ALA A 65 11.07 -7.94 -8.16
CA ALA A 65 10.31 -6.70 -8.18
C ALA A 65 8.99 -6.84 -8.96
N ARG A 66 9.02 -7.52 -10.12
CA ARG A 66 7.81 -7.82 -10.90
C ARG A 66 6.86 -8.74 -10.15
N GLU A 67 7.35 -9.77 -9.47
CA GLU A 67 6.51 -10.67 -8.66
C GLU A 67 5.80 -9.91 -7.52
N ILE A 68 6.52 -9.02 -6.82
CA ILE A 68 5.94 -8.16 -5.78
C ILE A 68 4.81 -7.31 -6.39
N VAL A 69 5.10 -6.58 -7.48
CA VAL A 69 4.16 -5.64 -8.09
C VAL A 69 2.97 -6.36 -8.73
N PHE A 70 3.17 -7.57 -9.24
CA PHE A 70 2.10 -8.38 -9.82
C PHE A 70 0.99 -8.68 -8.80
N GLY A 71 1.35 -8.84 -7.51
CA GLY A 71 0.37 -8.96 -6.43
C GLY A 71 -0.56 -7.76 -6.26
N PHE A 72 -0.22 -6.61 -6.86
CA PHE A 72 -0.96 -5.35 -6.78
C PHE A 72 -1.48 -4.87 -8.14
N VAL A 73 -1.52 -5.72 -9.17
CA VAL A 73 -1.85 -5.30 -10.55
C VAL A 73 -3.22 -4.60 -10.65
N GLU A 74 -4.20 -5.00 -9.84
CA GLU A 74 -5.53 -4.40 -9.78
C GLU A 74 -5.52 -2.97 -9.21
N GLU A 75 -4.52 -2.64 -8.39
CA GLU A 75 -4.27 -1.26 -7.93
C GLU A 75 -3.63 -0.39 -9.01
N THR A 76 -3.29 -0.96 -10.17
CA THR A 76 -2.61 -0.31 -11.30
C THR A 76 -1.38 0.51 -10.89
N PRO A 77 -0.35 -0.07 -10.25
CA PRO A 77 0.78 0.68 -9.69
C PRO A 77 1.43 1.62 -10.72
N GLY A 78 1.77 2.83 -10.29
CA GLY A 78 2.30 3.88 -11.17
C GLY A 78 1.30 4.53 -12.13
N ALA A 79 0.06 4.05 -12.23
CA ALA A 79 -0.95 4.67 -13.10
C ALA A 79 -1.47 6.00 -12.55
N ASP A 80 -1.81 6.92 -13.47
CA ASP A 80 -2.54 8.14 -13.18
C ASP A 80 -4.01 7.81 -12.89
N LEU A 81 -4.39 7.89 -11.61
CA LEU A 81 -5.75 7.59 -11.17
C LEU A 81 -6.73 8.74 -11.39
N MET A 82 -6.27 9.96 -11.69
CA MET A 82 -7.17 11.09 -11.97
C MET A 82 -7.90 10.93 -13.31
N SER A 83 -7.21 10.33 -14.29
CA SER A 83 -7.76 10.03 -15.61
C SER A 83 -8.35 8.62 -15.73
N ALA A 84 -8.25 7.80 -14.68
CA ALA A 84 -8.77 6.44 -14.67
C ALA A 84 -10.32 6.40 -14.77
N PRO A 85 -10.91 5.34 -15.37
CA PRO A 85 -12.35 5.19 -15.43
C PRO A 85 -13.00 5.18 -14.04
N ARG A 86 -14.00 6.05 -13.85
CA ARG A 86 -14.77 6.15 -12.60
C ARG A 86 -16.02 5.28 -12.73
N THR A 87 -15.94 4.05 -12.23
CA THR A 87 -16.99 3.03 -12.45
C THR A 87 -17.57 2.44 -11.17
N SER A 88 -16.99 2.75 -10.00
CA SER A 88 -17.49 2.29 -8.71
C SER A 88 -18.27 3.40 -8.01
N ALA A 89 -19.54 3.17 -7.75
CA ALA A 89 -20.36 4.02 -6.90
C ALA A 89 -19.92 3.89 -5.43
N VAL A 90 -19.68 5.02 -4.78
CA VAL A 90 -19.29 5.10 -3.37
C VAL A 90 -20.17 6.12 -2.66
N PRO A 91 -20.86 5.75 -1.55
CA PRO A 91 -21.64 6.70 -0.77
C PRO A 91 -20.78 7.84 -0.22
N VAL A 92 -21.24 9.09 -0.32
CA VAL A 92 -20.49 10.28 0.14
C VAL A 92 -20.20 10.21 1.65
N ARG A 93 -21.16 9.70 2.45
CA ARG A 93 -20.94 9.48 3.88
C ARG A 93 -19.80 8.50 4.18
N PHE A 94 -19.63 7.49 3.32
CA PHE A 94 -18.60 6.47 3.47
C PHE A 94 -17.24 7.03 3.09
N LEU A 95 -17.18 7.86 2.03
CA LEU A 95 -15.96 8.61 1.70
C LEU A 95 -15.47 9.49 2.87
N GLY A 96 -16.38 10.15 3.58
CA GLY A 96 -16.01 10.93 4.78
C GLY A 96 -15.32 10.08 5.85
N ARG A 97 -15.82 8.85 6.07
CA ARG A 97 -15.18 7.89 6.99
C ARG A 97 -13.82 7.42 6.48
N VAL A 98 -13.73 7.08 5.20
CA VAL A 98 -12.47 6.65 4.57
C VAL A 98 -11.40 7.73 4.68
N VAL A 99 -11.74 9.00 4.43
CA VAL A 99 -10.81 10.13 4.55
C VAL A 99 -10.30 10.26 6.00
N ALA A 100 -11.19 10.11 6.99
CA ALA A 100 -10.80 10.10 8.39
C ALA A 100 -9.88 8.91 8.71
N GLY A 101 -10.22 7.71 8.24
CA GLY A 101 -9.39 6.51 8.41
C GLY A 101 -7.99 6.65 7.81
N LEU A 102 -7.86 7.27 6.63
CA LEU A 102 -6.55 7.58 6.05
C LEU A 102 -5.76 8.60 6.90
N GLY A 103 -6.45 9.53 7.56
CA GLY A 103 -5.83 10.43 8.53
C GLY A 103 -5.26 9.67 9.73
N GLU A 104 -6.00 8.69 10.24
CA GLU A 104 -5.51 7.81 11.30
C GLU A 104 -4.30 6.98 10.86
N VAL A 105 -4.33 6.44 9.64
CA VAL A 105 -3.18 5.72 9.07
C VAL A 105 -1.94 6.64 9.07
N GLN A 106 -2.05 7.91 8.67
CA GLN A 106 -0.91 8.83 8.72
C GLN A 106 -0.33 8.97 10.14
N ARG A 107 -1.19 9.10 11.16
CA ARG A 107 -0.73 9.17 12.56
C ARG A 107 -0.01 7.90 12.99
N ILE A 108 -0.49 6.73 12.57
CA ILE A 108 0.14 5.43 12.86
C ILE A 108 1.51 5.33 12.17
N LEU A 109 1.59 5.71 10.89
CA LEU A 109 2.85 5.70 10.13
C LEU A 109 3.93 6.60 10.76
N MET A 110 3.54 7.71 11.38
CA MET A 110 4.48 8.63 12.04
C MET A 110 5.19 8.04 13.26
N VAL A 111 4.63 7.00 13.89
CA VAL A 111 5.25 6.33 15.06
C VAL A 111 5.90 4.99 14.72
N GLU A 112 5.72 4.52 13.49
CA GLU A 112 6.31 3.29 13.02
C GLU A 112 7.84 3.37 13.05
N ARG A 113 8.48 2.30 13.53
CA ARG A 113 9.94 2.24 13.62
C ARG A 113 10.55 1.89 12.28
N ASP A 114 10.56 2.86 11.37
CA ASP A 114 11.22 2.76 10.07
C ASP A 114 12.22 3.91 9.87
N ASP A 115 12.92 3.90 8.73
CA ASP A 115 13.76 5.03 8.35
C ASP A 115 12.92 6.26 7.94
N LEU A 116 13.46 7.46 8.22
CA LEU A 116 12.73 8.71 8.06
C LEU A 116 12.32 9.01 6.61
N GLU A 117 13.11 8.56 5.63
CA GLU A 117 12.80 8.77 4.22
C GLU A 117 11.60 7.92 3.82
N HIS A 118 11.62 6.64 4.20
CA HIS A 118 10.51 5.73 3.96
C HIS A 118 9.21 6.16 4.67
N THR A 119 9.28 6.59 5.93
CA THR A 119 8.12 7.14 6.65
C THR A 119 7.54 8.35 5.92
N ARG A 120 8.38 9.26 5.42
CA ARG A 120 7.93 10.45 4.66
C ARG A 120 7.21 10.05 3.38
N ASP A 121 7.75 9.11 2.63
CA ASP A 121 7.15 8.62 1.40
C ASP A 121 5.77 7.99 1.66
N ARG A 122 5.66 7.14 2.69
CA ARG A 122 4.38 6.51 3.05
C ARG A 122 3.35 7.54 3.50
N VAL A 123 3.70 8.49 4.37
CA VAL A 123 2.79 9.56 4.79
C VAL A 123 2.36 10.41 3.59
N ALA A 124 3.30 10.76 2.70
CA ALA A 124 3.01 11.51 1.48
C ALA A 124 2.08 10.75 0.53
N GLN A 125 2.24 9.43 0.39
CA GLN A 125 1.34 8.57 -0.39
C GLN A 125 -0.08 8.56 0.18
N ILE A 126 -0.23 8.44 1.50
CA ILE A 126 -1.56 8.51 2.11
C ILE A 126 -2.20 9.90 1.92
N ALA A 127 -1.42 10.96 2.10
CA ALA A 127 -1.89 12.34 1.86
C ALA A 127 -2.30 12.57 0.40
N HIS A 128 -1.53 12.01 -0.53
CA HIS A 128 -1.81 12.06 -1.96
C HIS A 128 -3.12 11.33 -2.30
N THR A 129 -3.34 10.15 -1.72
CA THR A 129 -4.60 9.40 -1.85
C THR A 129 -5.80 10.18 -1.31
N GLN A 130 -5.68 10.81 -0.13
CA GLN A 130 -6.74 11.68 0.41
C GLN A 130 -7.04 12.86 -0.51
N SER A 131 -6.00 13.48 -1.08
CA SER A 131 -6.14 14.57 -2.05
C SER A 131 -6.89 14.11 -3.31
N HIS A 132 -6.54 12.93 -3.85
CA HIS A 132 -7.24 12.34 -5.00
C HIS A 132 -8.72 12.12 -4.72
N LEU A 133 -9.07 11.56 -3.56
CA LEU A 133 -10.47 11.36 -3.16
C LEU A 133 -11.23 12.70 -3.14
N GLY A 134 -10.63 13.75 -2.57
CA GLY A 134 -11.24 15.08 -2.52
C GLY A 134 -11.42 15.76 -3.88
N LEU A 135 -10.41 15.66 -4.75
CA LEU A 135 -10.45 16.23 -6.09
C LEU A 135 -11.48 15.51 -6.97
N LEU A 136 -11.50 14.17 -6.94
CA LEU A 136 -12.47 13.37 -7.67
C LEU A 136 -13.90 13.60 -7.17
N LEU A 137 -14.08 13.78 -5.85
CA LEU A 137 -15.38 14.13 -5.27
C LEU A 137 -15.88 15.50 -5.77
N THR A 138 -14.99 16.49 -5.88
CA THR A 138 -15.35 17.86 -6.29
C THR A 138 -15.74 17.96 -7.77
N ASP A 139 -15.19 17.08 -8.61
CA ASP A 139 -15.39 17.06 -10.07
C ASP A 139 -16.70 16.38 -10.51
N GLN A 140 -17.64 16.15 -9.58
CA GLN A 140 -18.90 15.47 -9.88
C GLN A 140 -20.04 15.91 -8.96
N VAL A 141 -21.27 15.69 -9.43
CA VAL A 141 -22.48 15.86 -8.62
C VAL A 141 -22.90 14.46 -8.16
N ALA A 142 -23.10 14.31 -6.84
CA ALA A 142 -23.55 13.05 -6.28
C ALA A 142 -24.96 12.69 -6.77
N THR A 143 -25.20 11.42 -7.07
CA THR A 143 -26.50 10.88 -7.47
C THR A 143 -26.96 9.76 -6.55
N ILE A 144 -28.23 9.40 -6.64
CA ILE A 144 -28.86 8.32 -5.87
C ILE A 144 -29.24 7.13 -6.76
N ASP A 145 -28.58 6.98 -7.92
CA ASP A 145 -28.99 6.00 -8.93
C ASP A 145 -28.57 4.57 -8.55
N PHE A 146 -27.43 4.43 -7.86
CA PHE A 146 -26.90 3.14 -7.45
C PHE A 146 -27.30 2.76 -6.03
N TYR A 147 -27.32 3.73 -5.13
CA TYR A 147 -27.71 3.59 -3.73
C TYR A 147 -28.87 4.53 -3.41
N ASP A 148 -29.73 4.16 -2.45
CA ASP A 148 -30.79 5.03 -1.90
C ASP A 148 -30.24 6.21 -1.06
N GLU A 149 -29.01 6.65 -1.36
CA GLU A 149 -28.30 7.76 -0.71
C GLU A 149 -27.27 8.39 -1.67
N PRO A 150 -26.85 9.66 -1.44
CA PRO A 150 -25.91 10.34 -2.32
C PRO A 150 -24.59 9.58 -2.48
N SER A 151 -24.24 9.28 -3.73
CA SER A 151 -23.06 8.51 -4.11
C SER A 151 -22.34 9.14 -5.30
N VAL A 152 -21.05 8.86 -5.40
CA VAL A 152 -20.16 9.37 -6.43
C VAL A 152 -19.38 8.24 -7.07
N GLN A 153 -18.94 8.45 -8.30
CA GLN A 153 -18.17 7.46 -9.05
C GLN A 153 -16.67 7.64 -8.79
N MET A 154 -16.00 6.53 -8.45
CA MET A 154 -14.58 6.47 -8.15
C MET A 154 -13.89 5.41 -9.03
N PRO A 155 -12.57 5.56 -9.30
CA PRO A 155 -11.79 4.50 -9.92
C PRO A 155 -11.66 3.29 -9.00
N PRO A 156 -11.97 2.05 -9.45
CA PRO A 156 -11.81 0.84 -8.65
C PRO A 156 -10.40 0.69 -8.06
N ALA A 157 -9.37 0.94 -8.87
CA ALA A 157 -7.97 0.88 -8.44
C ALA A 157 -7.66 1.84 -7.28
N LEU A 158 -8.30 3.02 -7.23
CA LEU A 158 -8.15 3.93 -6.10
C LEU A 158 -8.73 3.33 -4.82
N LEU A 159 -9.90 2.68 -4.91
CA LEU A 159 -10.54 2.03 -3.76
C LEU A 159 -9.68 0.89 -3.22
N LEU A 160 -9.05 0.11 -4.10
CA LEU A 160 -8.13 -0.96 -3.70
C LEU A 160 -6.87 -0.41 -3.01
N ARG A 161 -6.27 0.68 -3.52
CA ARG A 161 -5.13 1.35 -2.87
C ARG A 161 -5.49 1.87 -1.47
N VAL A 162 -6.68 2.46 -1.34
CA VAL A 162 -7.22 2.90 -0.05
C VAL A 162 -7.42 1.71 0.88
N ALA A 163 -8.01 0.63 0.39
CA ALA A 163 -8.25 -0.59 1.18
C ALA A 163 -6.92 -1.14 1.72
N ARG A 164 -5.89 -1.29 0.87
CA ARG A 164 -4.56 -1.71 1.32
C ARG A 164 -3.96 -0.77 2.38
N SER A 165 -4.18 0.53 2.24
CA SER A 165 -3.69 1.52 3.21
C SER A 165 -4.35 1.37 4.58
N LEU A 166 -5.67 1.15 4.61
CA LEU A 166 -6.42 0.87 5.85
C LEU A 166 -6.05 -0.50 6.44
N GLU A 167 -5.84 -1.51 5.60
CA GLU A 167 -5.39 -2.84 6.01
C GLU A 167 -4.01 -2.77 6.69
N THR A 168 -3.07 -2.03 6.08
CA THR A 168 -1.76 -1.75 6.68
C THR A 168 -1.90 -1.05 8.04
N GLY A 169 -2.79 -0.06 8.14
CA GLY A 169 -3.08 0.60 9.41
C GLY A 169 -3.62 -0.35 10.47
N ALA A 170 -4.50 -1.29 10.08
CA ALA A 170 -5.05 -2.29 10.98
C ALA A 170 -3.96 -3.22 11.51
N ASP A 171 -3.12 -3.74 10.61
CA ASP A 171 -2.00 -4.63 10.96
C ASP A 171 -1.01 -3.96 11.93
N LEU A 172 -0.70 -2.67 11.71
CA LEU A 172 0.20 -1.91 12.58
C LEU A 172 -0.39 -1.70 13.99
N VAL A 173 -1.68 -1.39 14.09
CA VAL A 173 -2.34 -1.24 15.40
C VAL A 173 -2.46 -2.59 16.11
N GLU A 174 -2.73 -3.68 15.38
CA GLU A 174 -2.72 -5.06 15.91
C GLU A 174 -1.33 -5.46 16.40
N ALA A 175 -0.26 -4.97 15.76
CA ALA A 175 1.12 -5.12 16.21
C ALA A 175 1.47 -4.23 17.43
N GLY A 176 0.51 -3.43 17.93
CA GLY A 176 0.63 -2.63 19.15
C GLY A 176 1.04 -1.19 18.93
N LEU A 177 1.02 -0.67 17.70
CA LEU A 177 1.28 0.75 17.45
C LEU A 177 0.04 1.58 17.82
N VAL A 178 0.28 2.72 18.46
CA VAL A 178 -0.72 3.74 18.75
C VAL A 178 -0.31 5.00 18.01
N GLY A 179 -1.22 5.58 17.22
CA GLY A 179 -0.92 6.73 16.37
C GLY A 179 -0.31 7.92 17.13
N TYR A 180 0.46 8.73 16.41
CA TYR A 180 1.05 9.96 16.95
C TYR A 180 -0.02 10.84 17.59
N GLU A 181 0.15 11.20 18.87
CA GLU A 181 -0.80 11.97 19.67
C GLU A 181 -2.23 11.36 19.72
N ALA A 182 -2.37 10.05 19.49
CA ALA A 182 -3.66 9.35 19.60
C ALA A 182 -3.91 8.85 21.03
N ASP A 183 -5.17 8.85 21.46
CA ASP A 183 -5.59 8.17 22.68
C ASP A 183 -5.58 6.65 22.45
N PRO A 184 -4.89 5.86 23.29
CA PRO A 184 -4.95 4.39 23.21
C PRO A 184 -6.38 3.84 23.26
N GLN A 185 -7.31 4.45 24.00
CA GLN A 185 -8.71 4.01 24.08
C GLN A 185 -9.45 4.24 22.76
N GLU A 186 -9.16 5.34 22.07
CA GLU A 186 -9.69 5.61 20.73
C GLU A 186 -9.14 4.61 19.69
N SER A 187 -7.95 4.05 19.96
CA SER A 187 -7.26 3.13 19.06
C SER A 187 -7.75 1.68 19.15
N GLU A 188 -8.36 1.26 20.27
CA GLU A 188 -8.82 -0.12 20.49
C GLU A 188 -9.82 -0.60 19.41
N GLY A 189 -10.69 0.28 18.93
CA GLY A 189 -11.69 -0.02 17.91
C GLY A 189 -11.20 0.08 16.46
N LEU A 190 -10.01 0.67 16.24
CA LEU A 190 -9.53 1.02 14.89
C LEU A 190 -9.31 -0.20 13.99
N PRO A 191 -8.66 -1.30 14.41
CA PRO A 191 -8.42 -2.44 13.53
C PRO A 191 -9.73 -3.00 12.97
N SER A 192 -10.71 -3.22 13.85
CA SER A 192 -12.04 -3.72 13.45
C SER A 192 -12.78 -2.74 12.54
N ALA A 193 -12.61 -1.42 12.74
CA ALA A 193 -13.20 -0.42 11.86
C ALA A 193 -12.56 -0.43 10.47
N PHE A 194 -11.22 -0.44 10.40
CA PHE A 194 -10.48 -0.52 9.16
C PHE A 194 -10.81 -1.78 8.37
N ARG A 195 -10.81 -2.97 8.99
CA ARG A 195 -11.15 -4.22 8.31
C ARG A 195 -12.55 -4.18 7.68
N ARG A 196 -13.55 -3.64 8.40
CA ARG A 196 -14.90 -3.45 7.83
C ARG A 196 -14.89 -2.51 6.64
N ASP A 197 -14.19 -1.39 6.74
CA ASP A 197 -14.13 -0.42 5.65
C ASP A 197 -13.33 -0.97 4.45
N VAL A 198 -12.31 -1.81 4.69
CA VAL A 198 -11.57 -2.57 3.66
C VAL A 198 -12.50 -3.50 2.89
N ASP A 199 -13.31 -4.30 3.59
CA ASP A 199 -14.26 -5.23 2.95
C ASP A 199 -15.28 -4.47 2.08
N LEU A 200 -15.77 -3.32 2.57
CA LEU A 200 -16.67 -2.45 1.81
C LEU A 200 -15.98 -1.86 0.58
N LEU A 201 -14.75 -1.38 0.69
CA LEU A 201 -13.98 -0.83 -0.43
C LEU A 201 -13.72 -1.88 -1.52
N ARG A 202 -13.33 -3.11 -1.13
CA ARG A 202 -13.14 -4.24 -2.05
C ARG A 202 -14.44 -4.58 -2.77
N THR A 203 -15.55 -4.71 -2.01
CA THR A 203 -16.89 -4.94 -2.57
C THR A 203 -17.30 -3.84 -3.57
N MET A 204 -16.97 -2.58 -3.29
CA MET A 204 -17.27 -1.46 -4.18
C MET A 204 -16.38 -1.44 -5.44
N ALA A 205 -15.11 -1.86 -5.32
CA ALA A 205 -14.19 -1.95 -6.45
C ALA A 205 -14.63 -3.02 -7.48
N GLU A 206 -15.25 -4.10 -7.00
CA GLU A 206 -15.77 -5.20 -7.83
C GLU A 206 -17.13 -4.90 -8.48
N GLN A 207 -17.70 -3.70 -8.29
CA GLN A 207 -18.98 -3.34 -8.87
C GLN A 207 -18.97 -3.46 -10.39
N GLU A 208 -19.82 -4.33 -10.92
CA GLU A 208 -20.15 -4.33 -12.34
C GLU A 208 -21.07 -3.14 -12.66
N LYS A 209 -20.87 -2.51 -13.83
CA LYS A 209 -21.84 -1.55 -14.37
C LYS A 209 -23.19 -2.26 -14.48
N ARG A 210 -24.16 -1.86 -13.65
CA ARG A 210 -25.56 -2.22 -13.93
C ARG A 210 -25.97 -1.56 -15.26
N PRO A 211 -26.54 -2.33 -16.20
CA PRO A 211 -26.93 -1.85 -17.52
C PRO A 211 -27.99 -0.75 -17.46
#